data_AF-A0A1Y1KBM0-F1
#
_entry.id   AF-A0A1Y1KBM0-F1
#
_cell.length_a   1.000
_cell.length_b   1.000
_cell.length_c   1.000
_cell.angle_alpha   90.00
_cell.angle_beta   90.00
_cell.angle_gamma   90.00
#
_symmetry.space_group_name_H-M   'P 1'
#
loop_
_entity.id
_entity.type
_entity.pdbx_description
1 polymer ?
#
loop_
_entity_poly.entity_id
_entity_poly.type
_entity_poly.pdbx_seq_one_letter_code
_entity_poly.pdbx_strand_id
1 'polypeptide(L)'
;ERLHPTNSRFDVCTVNETVNGNLTEFVDNDLCQQLVVHQGVIKWNQDRYKALREKYRETRERYSKYLDKKYGLKEVNQFGNAEMVVPPSKPLERLDSSCSSDYDLTFDDLVKERQEASLKPVFEEDPKAAAEILKNIKRRKRREMHENEERVKQQKLLLMELWGKLLAQQEKELEECVSKKMLKQSTFEKQMTTKLFEVRQQAKHILANRRFMDDCALKKREDEFLEHVFLRDKGVGNQKGNYYVERGRMLELHRRLYAQRMCLYVSRRDDMCKRIVEDFVSLAVISAGYKEKYQADPDEAIRREWGNLFIKAKSLVAYLADVTELVVPEPVSSDLEEIYCFEMDRQEALDER
;
A
#
# COMPACT_ATOMS: atom_id res chain seq x y z
N GLU A 1 -34.87 -26.71 41.37
CA GLU A 1 -35.94 -26.24 42.27
C GLU A 1 -37.28 -26.50 41.60
N ARG A 2 -38.16 -27.30 42.22
CA ARG A 2 -39.49 -27.59 41.66
C ARG A 2 -40.50 -26.66 42.31
N LEU A 3 -41.24 -25.92 41.49
CA LEU A 3 -42.31 -25.02 41.91
C LEU A 3 -43.47 -25.86 42.49
N HIS A 4 -43.68 -25.77 43.80
CA HIS A 4 -44.90 -26.27 44.43
C HIS A 4 -45.89 -25.11 44.58
N PRO A 5 -47.13 -25.22 44.06
CA PRO A 5 -48.17 -24.24 44.33
C PRO A 5 -48.64 -24.41 45.78
N THR A 6 -48.48 -23.37 46.60
CA THR A 6 -48.78 -23.37 48.05
C THR A 6 -50.27 -23.36 48.40
N ASN A 7 -51.16 -23.64 47.45
CA ASN A 7 -52.63 -23.61 47.63
C ASN A 7 -53.30 -24.87 47.06
N SER A 8 -52.89 -26.05 47.52
CA SER A 8 -53.65 -27.29 47.30
C SER A 8 -54.31 -27.72 48.60
N ARG A 9 -55.61 -27.99 48.56
CA ARG A 9 -56.47 -28.42 49.67
C ARG A 9 -56.29 -29.91 50.02
N PHE A 10 -55.20 -30.52 49.54
CA PHE A 10 -54.85 -31.92 49.67
C PHE A 10 -53.42 -32.01 50.22
N ASP A 11 -53.21 -32.85 51.22
CA ASP A 11 -51.87 -33.20 51.71
C ASP A 11 -51.15 -34.03 50.65
N VAL A 12 -50.23 -33.40 49.93
CA VAL A 12 -49.39 -34.07 48.95
C VAL A 12 -48.18 -34.64 49.69
N CYS A 13 -48.32 -35.87 50.21
CA CYS A 13 -47.18 -36.64 50.70
C CYS A 13 -46.36 -37.15 49.50
N THR A 14 -45.06 -36.87 49.50
CA THR A 14 -44.14 -37.51 48.54
C THR A 14 -43.83 -38.91 49.03
N VAL A 15 -44.48 -39.90 48.42
CA VAL A 15 -44.10 -41.31 48.61
C VAL A 15 -42.79 -41.52 47.86
N ASN A 16 -41.74 -41.86 48.58
CA ASN A 16 -40.47 -42.27 47.97
C ASN A 16 -40.68 -43.63 47.29
N GLU A 17 -40.87 -43.66 45.97
CA GLU A 17 -40.88 -44.88 45.16
C GLU A 17 -39.47 -45.50 45.01
N THR A 18 -38.64 -45.49 46.06
CA THR A 18 -37.49 -46.39 46.12
C THR A 18 -38.02 -47.74 46.56
N VAL A 19 -38.54 -48.50 45.60
CA VAL A 19 -38.79 -49.93 45.75
C VAL A 19 -37.43 -50.61 45.88
N ASN A 20 -36.92 -50.68 47.11
CA ASN A 20 -35.76 -51.49 47.48
C ASN A 20 -36.14 -52.97 47.72
N GLY A 21 -37.40 -53.35 47.43
CA GLY A 21 -37.86 -54.74 47.41
C GLY A 21 -37.87 -55.27 45.99
N ASN A 22 -37.34 -56.47 45.76
CA ASN A 22 -37.50 -57.13 44.47
C ASN A 22 -39.01 -57.26 44.15
N LEU A 23 -39.42 -56.84 42.96
CA LEU A 23 -40.81 -56.89 42.44
C LEU A 23 -41.48 -58.28 42.46
N THR A 24 -40.77 -59.30 42.92
CA THR A 24 -41.26 -60.66 43.14
C THR A 24 -42.22 -60.81 44.31
N GLU A 25 -42.36 -59.83 45.20
CA GLU A 25 -43.30 -59.91 46.34
C GLU A 25 -44.75 -59.49 45.99
N PHE A 26 -45.00 -58.91 44.81
CA PHE A 26 -46.33 -58.46 44.38
C PHE A 26 -47.06 -59.44 43.43
N VAL A 27 -46.59 -60.69 43.37
CA VAL A 27 -47.05 -61.68 42.38
C VAL A 27 -48.49 -62.16 42.63
N ASP A 28 -49.05 -61.93 43.83
CA ASP A 28 -50.39 -62.43 44.20
C ASP A 28 -51.56 -61.47 43.93
N ASN A 29 -51.30 -60.28 43.35
CA ASN A 29 -52.37 -59.32 43.03
C ASN A 29 -52.67 -59.30 41.51
N ASP A 30 -53.85 -59.80 41.13
CA ASP A 30 -54.30 -59.92 39.72
C ASP A 30 -54.22 -58.60 38.94
N LEU A 31 -54.40 -57.45 39.60
CA LEU A 31 -54.31 -56.13 38.97
C LEU A 31 -52.87 -55.74 38.59
N CYS A 32 -51.86 -56.32 39.25
CA CYS A 32 -50.45 -56.03 39.00
C CYS A 32 -49.83 -56.89 37.89
N GLN A 33 -50.45 -58.01 37.52
CA GLN A 33 -49.95 -58.91 36.48
C GLN A 33 -49.81 -58.21 35.12
N GLN A 34 -50.75 -57.32 34.76
CA GLN A 34 -50.67 -56.55 33.51
C GLN A 34 -49.47 -55.59 33.48
N LEU A 35 -49.12 -55.00 34.63
CA LEU A 35 -47.97 -54.09 34.76
C LEU A 35 -46.64 -54.85 34.70
N VAL A 36 -46.60 -56.09 35.22
CA VAL A 36 -45.44 -56.97 35.12
C VAL A 36 -45.24 -57.44 33.67
N VAL A 37 -46.31 -57.88 32.98
CA VAL A 37 -46.26 -58.28 31.56
C VAL A 37 -45.79 -57.14 30.67
N HIS A 38 -46.24 -55.91 30.92
CA HIS A 38 -45.89 -54.72 30.13
C HIS A 38 -44.72 -53.91 30.70
N GLN A 39 -43.95 -54.44 31.65
CA GLN A 39 -42.86 -53.72 32.31
C GLN A 39 -41.81 -53.18 31.32
N GLY A 40 -41.54 -53.91 30.24
CA GLY A 40 -40.65 -53.46 29.16
C GLY A 40 -41.14 -52.20 28.45
N VAL A 41 -42.45 -52.10 28.20
CA VAL A 41 -43.08 -50.92 27.56
C VAL A 41 -43.08 -49.72 28.50
N ILE A 42 -43.28 -49.96 29.80
CA ILE A 42 -43.24 -48.92 30.83
C ILE A 42 -41.82 -48.35 30.94
N LYS A 43 -40.80 -49.21 31.05
CA LYS A 43 -39.39 -48.77 31.06
C LYS A 43 -39.02 -48.00 29.79
N TRP A 44 -39.43 -48.49 28.62
CA TRP A 44 -39.18 -47.80 27.36
C TRP A 44 -39.81 -46.40 27.31
N ASN A 45 -41.06 -46.25 27.80
CA ASN A 45 -41.69 -44.94 27.88
C ASN A 45 -40.96 -44.03 28.88
N GLN A 46 -40.57 -44.53 30.05
CA GLN A 46 -39.80 -43.75 31.04
C GLN A 46 -38.47 -43.25 30.47
N ASP A 47 -37.73 -44.11 29.77
CA ASP A 47 -36.46 -43.75 29.14
C ASP A 47 -36.65 -42.77 27.98
N ARG A 48 -37.71 -42.96 27.17
CA ARG A 48 -38.10 -42.02 26.12
C ARG A 48 -38.45 -40.64 26.69
N TYR A 49 -39.21 -40.59 27.78
CA TYR A 49 -39.55 -39.33 28.45
C TYR A 49 -38.32 -38.65 29.07
N LYS A 50 -37.39 -39.41 29.65
CA LYS A 50 -36.11 -38.87 30.15
C LYS A 50 -35.28 -38.28 28.99
N ALA A 51 -35.13 -39.02 27.90
CA ALA A 51 -34.40 -38.57 26.72
C ALA A 51 -35.03 -37.31 26.10
N LEU A 52 -36.36 -37.24 26.04
CA LEU A 52 -37.09 -36.06 25.56
C LEU A 52 -36.84 -34.86 26.47
N ARG A 53 -36.88 -35.05 27.79
CA ARG A 53 -36.66 -34.00 28.79
C ARG A 53 -35.24 -33.44 28.71
N GLU A 54 -34.24 -34.28 28.51
CA GLU A 54 -32.85 -33.85 28.29
C GLU A 54 -32.69 -33.09 26.98
N LYS A 55 -33.29 -33.55 25.87
CA LYS A 55 -33.30 -32.78 24.61
C LYS A 55 -33.91 -31.38 24.75
N TYR A 56 -35.01 -31.26 25.50
CA TYR A 56 -35.62 -29.95 25.78
C TYR A 56 -34.73 -29.08 26.68
N ARG A 57 -33.99 -29.67 27.62
CA ARG A 57 -33.01 -28.94 28.44
C ARG A 57 -31.86 -28.43 27.58
N GLU A 58 -31.25 -29.29 26.78
CA GLU A 58 -30.13 -28.92 25.90
C GLU A 58 -30.51 -27.82 24.90
N THR A 59 -31.68 -27.92 24.28
CA THR A 59 -32.17 -26.92 23.32
C THR A 59 -32.39 -25.56 23.99
N ARG A 60 -32.96 -25.56 25.20
CA ARG A 60 -33.13 -24.35 26.01
C ARG A 60 -31.79 -23.72 26.38
N GLU A 61 -30.80 -24.51 26.82
CA GLU A 61 -29.46 -24.01 27.15
C GLU A 61 -28.74 -23.44 25.93
N ARG A 62 -28.84 -24.09 24.77
CA ARG A 62 -28.28 -23.58 23.50
C ARG A 62 -28.91 -22.24 23.10
N TYR A 63 -30.22 -22.12 23.24
CA TYR A 63 -30.93 -20.88 22.94
C TYR A 63 -30.55 -19.76 23.91
N SER A 64 -30.46 -20.04 25.21
CA SER A 64 -29.98 -19.10 26.23
C SER A 64 -28.56 -18.61 25.92
N LYS A 65 -27.62 -19.51 25.64
CA LYS A 65 -26.24 -19.15 25.24
C LYS A 65 -26.18 -18.31 23.96
N TYR A 66 -27.06 -18.56 23.00
CA TYR A 66 -27.16 -17.74 21.78
C TYR A 66 -27.66 -16.33 22.08
N LEU A 67 -28.65 -16.18 22.96
CA LEU A 67 -29.15 -14.87 23.39
C LEU A 67 -28.09 -14.08 24.16
N ASP A 68 -27.37 -14.72 25.09
CA ASP A 68 -26.25 -14.13 25.82
C ASP A 68 -25.18 -13.60 24.85
N LYS A 69 -24.79 -14.43 23.86
CA LYS A 69 -23.75 -14.07 22.88
C LYS A 69 -24.18 -12.94 21.94
N LYS A 70 -25.46 -12.92 21.52
CA LYS A 70 -25.95 -11.98 20.51
C LYS A 70 -26.37 -10.64 21.10
N TYR A 71 -26.92 -10.63 22.31
CA TYR A 71 -27.53 -9.44 22.91
C TYR A 71 -26.96 -9.07 24.28
N GLY A 72 -26.06 -9.88 24.86
CA GLY A 72 -25.52 -9.61 26.20
C GLY A 72 -26.59 -9.60 27.30
N LEU A 73 -27.74 -10.21 27.02
CA LEU A 73 -28.90 -10.29 27.92
C LEU A 73 -28.58 -11.24 29.06
N LYS A 74 -27.86 -10.77 30.09
CA LYS A 74 -27.88 -11.45 31.38
C LYS A 74 -29.34 -11.62 31.78
N GLU A 75 -29.74 -12.84 32.16
CA GLU A 75 -31.07 -13.08 32.74
C GLU A 75 -31.37 -11.96 33.73
N VAL A 76 -32.49 -11.27 33.53
CA VAL A 76 -32.99 -10.26 34.44
C VAL A 76 -33.49 -10.99 35.69
N ASN A 77 -32.57 -11.53 36.48
CA ASN A 77 -32.76 -11.77 37.90
C ASN A 77 -32.65 -10.39 38.59
N GLN A 78 -33.55 -9.47 38.21
CA GLN A 78 -33.76 -8.20 38.89
C GLN A 78 -35.16 -8.18 39.50
N PHE A 79 -35.52 -9.26 40.18
CA PHE A 79 -36.11 -9.09 41.49
C PHE A 79 -35.00 -9.38 42.49
N GLY A 80 -33.99 -8.51 42.51
CA GLY A 80 -33.19 -8.38 43.72
C GLY A 80 -34.19 -8.15 44.84
N ASN A 81 -34.06 -8.92 45.92
CA ASN A 81 -34.91 -8.85 47.10
C ASN A 81 -35.04 -7.39 47.53
N ALA A 82 -36.01 -6.66 46.98
CA ALA A 82 -36.49 -5.45 47.59
C ALA A 82 -37.08 -5.98 48.88
N GLU A 83 -36.41 -5.73 50.00
CA GLU A 83 -36.99 -5.87 51.33
C GLU A 83 -38.25 -5.02 51.32
N MET A 84 -39.36 -5.64 50.91
CA MET A 84 -40.68 -5.12 51.13
C MET A 84 -40.86 -5.16 52.64
N VAL A 85 -40.59 -4.02 53.29
CA VAL A 85 -41.13 -3.77 54.61
C VAL A 85 -42.64 -3.58 54.42
N VAL A 86 -43.34 -4.70 54.28
CA VAL A 86 -44.78 -4.74 54.49
C VAL A 86 -44.97 -4.46 55.98
N PRO A 87 -45.63 -3.36 56.37
CA PRO A 87 -45.98 -3.15 57.77
C PRO A 87 -46.74 -4.40 58.24
N PRO A 88 -46.39 -4.99 59.40
CA PRO A 88 -47.01 -6.22 59.84
C PRO A 88 -48.52 -6.00 59.97
N SER A 89 -49.28 -6.45 58.98
CA SER A 89 -50.71 -6.55 59.10
C SER A 89 -50.97 -7.52 60.24
N LYS A 90 -51.66 -7.05 61.29
CA LYS A 90 -52.05 -7.89 62.43
C LYS A 90 -52.60 -9.22 61.88
N PRO A 91 -52.15 -10.38 62.40
CA PRO A 91 -52.67 -11.65 61.96
C PRO A 91 -54.18 -11.60 62.12
N LEU A 92 -54.90 -11.79 61.02
CA LEU A 92 -56.33 -12.00 61.07
C LEU A 92 -56.52 -13.24 61.95
N GLU A 93 -57.12 -13.10 63.14
CA GLU A 93 -57.54 -14.24 63.94
C GLU A 93 -58.40 -15.13 63.04
N ARG A 94 -57.81 -16.23 62.57
CA ARG A 94 -58.55 -17.32 61.98
C ARG A 94 -59.37 -17.87 63.13
N LEU A 95 -60.64 -17.50 63.18
CA LEU A 95 -61.61 -18.27 63.94
C LEU A 95 -61.50 -19.71 63.46
N ASP A 96 -61.15 -20.59 64.39
CA ASP A 96 -61.19 -22.03 64.18
C ASP A 96 -62.53 -22.36 63.53
N SER A 97 -62.46 -22.83 62.29
CA SER A 97 -63.60 -23.37 61.58
C SER A 97 -63.97 -24.66 62.30
N SER A 98 -64.76 -24.55 63.36
CA SER A 98 -65.26 -25.69 64.15
C SER A 98 -66.20 -26.61 63.37
N CYS A 99 -66.42 -26.37 62.07
CA CYS A 99 -66.95 -27.38 61.16
C CYS A 99 -65.79 -28.13 60.47
N SER A 100 -65.01 -28.87 61.24
CA SER A 100 -64.43 -30.12 60.74
C SER A 100 -65.53 -31.15 60.86
N SER A 101 -66.14 -31.55 59.75
CA SER A 101 -66.92 -32.78 59.74
C SER A 101 -65.92 -33.92 59.73
N ASP A 102 -65.56 -34.42 60.90
CA ASP A 102 -64.72 -35.59 61.06
C ASP A 102 -65.50 -36.79 60.50
N TYR A 103 -65.15 -37.22 59.29
CA TYR A 103 -65.80 -38.35 58.61
C TYR A 103 -65.28 -39.73 59.09
N ASP A 104 -64.39 -39.75 60.10
CA ASP A 104 -63.73 -40.95 60.64
C ASP A 104 -64.25 -41.34 62.04
N LEU A 105 -65.56 -41.20 62.29
CA LEU A 105 -66.18 -41.57 63.58
C LEU A 105 -66.67 -43.03 63.56
N THR A 106 -66.32 -43.80 64.59
CA THR A 106 -66.80 -45.18 64.78
C THR A 106 -68.26 -45.18 65.29
N PHE A 107 -69.01 -46.28 65.14
CA PHE A 107 -70.42 -46.36 65.58
C PHE A 107 -70.61 -45.96 67.06
N ASP A 108 -69.68 -46.33 67.94
CA ASP A 108 -69.72 -45.97 69.36
C ASP A 108 -69.48 -44.47 69.59
N ASP A 109 -68.70 -43.81 68.74
CA ASP A 109 -68.43 -42.37 68.82
C ASP A 109 -69.66 -41.57 68.36
N LEU A 110 -70.37 -42.05 67.33
CA LEU A 110 -71.64 -41.48 66.89
C LEU A 110 -72.76 -41.62 67.93
N VAL A 111 -72.78 -42.71 68.69
CA VAL A 111 -73.73 -42.92 69.80
C VAL A 111 -73.43 -41.96 70.95
N LYS A 112 -72.15 -41.75 71.28
CA LYS A 112 -71.73 -40.76 72.28
C LYS A 112 -72.08 -39.34 71.85
N GLU A 113 -71.79 -38.96 70.61
CA GLU A 113 -72.19 -37.65 70.08
C GLU A 113 -73.70 -37.43 70.14
N ARG A 114 -74.50 -38.47 69.83
CA ARG A 114 -75.96 -38.37 69.91
C ARG A 114 -76.46 -38.19 71.34
N GLN A 115 -75.84 -38.88 72.31
CA GLN A 115 -76.14 -38.71 73.73
C GLN A 115 -75.74 -37.32 74.22
N GLU A 116 -74.55 -36.85 73.85
CA GLU A 116 -74.06 -35.51 74.17
C GLU A 116 -74.90 -34.40 73.50
N ALA A 117 -75.35 -34.60 72.27
CA ALA A 117 -76.25 -33.68 71.58
C ALA A 117 -77.64 -33.63 72.23
N SER A 118 -78.13 -34.75 72.78
CA SER A 118 -79.41 -34.79 73.53
C SER A 118 -79.36 -34.07 74.88
N LEU A 119 -78.15 -33.93 75.45
CA LEU A 119 -77.89 -33.23 76.71
C LEU A 119 -77.59 -31.74 76.50
N LYS A 120 -77.42 -31.28 75.25
CA LYS A 120 -77.25 -29.85 74.97
C LYS A 120 -78.61 -29.14 75.13
N PRO A 121 -78.65 -28.02 75.86
CA PRO A 121 -79.88 -27.27 76.04
C PRO A 121 -80.41 -26.78 74.68
N VAL A 122 -81.74 -26.72 74.55
CA VAL A 122 -82.43 -26.15 73.39
C VAL A 122 -81.94 -24.72 73.21
N PHE A 123 -81.51 -24.38 71.98
CA PHE A 123 -80.98 -23.07 71.64
C PHE A 123 -81.99 -21.98 71.99
N GLU A 124 -81.66 -21.15 72.99
CA GLU A 124 -82.45 -19.96 73.33
C GLU A 124 -82.08 -18.85 72.35
N GLU A 125 -83.05 -18.41 71.55
CA GLU A 125 -82.88 -17.29 70.64
C GLU A 125 -82.78 -15.98 71.44
N ASP A 126 -81.55 -15.56 71.75
CA ASP A 126 -81.31 -14.24 72.33
C ASP A 126 -81.14 -13.19 71.22
N PRO A 127 -82.18 -12.38 70.90
CA PRO A 127 -82.14 -11.44 69.79
C PRO A 127 -81.07 -10.35 69.98
N LYS A 128 -80.64 -10.10 71.22
CA LYS A 128 -79.57 -9.14 71.53
C LYS A 128 -78.20 -9.69 71.14
N ALA A 129 -77.93 -10.97 71.46
CA ALA A 129 -76.72 -11.65 71.04
C ALA A 129 -76.63 -11.78 69.50
N ALA A 130 -77.75 -12.10 68.84
CA ALA A 130 -77.83 -12.13 67.38
C ALA A 130 -77.56 -10.75 66.75
N ALA A 131 -78.11 -9.68 67.31
CA ALA A 131 -77.87 -8.31 66.85
C ALA A 131 -76.40 -7.88 67.04
N GLU A 132 -75.75 -8.32 68.12
CA GLU A 132 -74.34 -8.05 68.38
C GLU A 132 -73.42 -8.80 67.41
N ILE A 133 -73.71 -10.06 67.12
CA ILE A 133 -73.03 -10.84 66.07
C ILE A 133 -73.18 -10.14 64.71
N LEU A 134 -74.38 -9.69 64.35
CA LEU A 134 -74.64 -9.00 63.09
C LEU A 134 -73.90 -7.64 63.00
N LYS A 135 -73.79 -6.93 64.13
CA LYS A 135 -72.99 -5.70 64.25
C LYS A 135 -71.50 -5.98 64.08
N ASN A 136 -71.00 -7.07 64.66
CA ASN A 136 -69.62 -7.52 64.53
C ASN A 136 -69.29 -7.94 63.09
N ILE A 137 -70.18 -8.67 62.41
CA ILE A 137 -70.06 -9.02 60.99
C ILE A 137 -70.03 -7.75 60.13
N LYS A 138 -70.96 -6.80 60.35
CA LYS A 138 -70.98 -5.52 59.61
C LYS A 138 -69.71 -4.70 59.85
N ARG A 139 -69.21 -4.63 61.10
CA ARG A 139 -67.95 -3.95 61.45
C ARG A 139 -66.74 -4.64 60.81
N ARG A 140 -66.73 -5.97 60.73
CA ARG A 140 -65.69 -6.75 60.05
C ARG A 140 -65.70 -6.47 58.54
N LYS A 141 -66.86 -6.54 57.89
CA LYS A 141 -67.00 -6.26 56.46
C LYS A 141 -66.53 -4.83 56.10
N ARG A 142 -66.82 -3.84 56.94
CA ARG A 142 -66.33 -2.46 56.75
C ARG A 142 -64.81 -2.36 56.89
N ARG A 143 -64.20 -3.07 57.85
CA ARG A 143 -62.74 -3.14 58.00
C ARG A 143 -62.08 -3.82 56.80
N GLU A 144 -62.60 -4.95 56.36
CA GLU A 144 -62.11 -5.67 55.18
C GLU A 144 -62.18 -4.82 53.91
N MET A 145 -63.28 -4.06 53.70
CA MET A 145 -63.40 -3.12 52.58
C MET A 145 -62.34 -2.02 52.64
N HIS A 146 -62.16 -1.38 53.81
CA HIS A 146 -61.16 -0.33 53.97
C HIS A 146 -59.72 -0.87 53.78
N GLU A 147 -59.41 -2.04 54.34
CA GLU A 147 -58.11 -2.69 54.15
C GLU A 147 -57.86 -3.08 52.69
N ASN A 148 -58.91 -3.47 51.96
CA ASN A 148 -58.80 -3.77 50.54
C ASN A 148 -58.60 -2.50 49.71
N GLU A 149 -59.31 -1.41 50.02
CA GLU A 149 -59.11 -0.10 49.38
C GLU A 149 -57.69 0.42 49.60
N GLU A 150 -57.17 0.35 50.82
CA GLU A 150 -55.79 0.74 51.15
C GLU A 150 -54.77 -0.16 50.44
N ARG A 151 -54.99 -1.48 50.38
CA ARG A 151 -54.15 -2.40 49.60
C ARG A 151 -54.13 -2.05 48.12
N VAL A 152 -55.30 -1.78 47.52
CA VAL A 152 -55.39 -1.39 46.10
C VAL A 152 -54.69 -0.06 45.84
N LYS A 153 -54.81 0.93 46.74
CA LYS A 153 -54.08 2.20 46.64
C LYS A 153 -52.57 1.98 46.69
N GLN A 154 -52.07 1.19 47.64
CA GLN A 154 -50.65 0.85 47.76
C GLN A 154 -50.14 0.12 46.51
N GLN A 155 -50.90 -0.84 46.00
CA GLN A 155 -50.56 -1.55 44.76
C GLN A 155 -50.48 -0.59 43.57
N LYS A 156 -51.42 0.36 43.44
CA LYS A 156 -51.38 1.36 42.36
C LYS A 156 -50.17 2.28 42.46
N LEU A 157 -49.82 2.76 43.65
CA LEU A 157 -48.64 3.59 43.87
C LEU A 157 -47.35 2.84 43.52
N LEU A 158 -47.22 1.61 44.01
CA LEU A 158 -46.07 0.76 43.72
C LEU A 158 -45.95 0.46 42.22
N LEU A 159 -47.07 0.18 41.55
CA LEU A 159 -47.10 -0.04 40.11
C LEU A 159 -46.64 1.23 39.36
N MET A 160 -47.14 2.41 39.75
CA MET A 160 -46.74 3.69 39.15
C MET A 160 -45.24 3.98 39.33
N GLU A 161 -44.69 3.75 40.52
CA GLU A 161 -43.26 3.93 40.79
C GLU A 161 -42.40 2.95 39.99
N LEU A 162 -42.80 1.67 39.91
CA LEU A 162 -42.08 0.67 39.13
C LEU A 162 -42.12 0.98 37.63
N TRP A 163 -43.26 1.41 37.10
CA TRP A 163 -43.36 1.88 35.72
C TRP A 163 -42.50 3.11 35.46
N GLY A 164 -42.49 4.08 36.37
CA GLY A 164 -41.63 5.26 36.27
C GLY A 164 -40.15 4.89 36.21
N LYS A 165 -39.70 3.97 37.08
CA LYS A 165 -38.33 3.46 37.09
C LYS A 165 -37.98 2.72 35.79
N LEU A 166 -38.89 1.90 35.27
CA LEU A 166 -38.69 1.18 34.01
C LEU A 166 -38.54 2.14 32.82
N LEU A 167 -39.41 3.15 32.73
CA LEU A 167 -39.34 4.17 31.69
C LEU A 167 -38.02 4.96 31.74
N ALA A 168 -37.62 5.39 32.94
CA ALA A 168 -36.35 6.10 33.13
C ALA A 168 -35.13 5.25 32.75
N GLN A 169 -35.16 3.95 33.04
CA GLN A 169 -34.11 3.01 32.60
C GLN A 169 -34.07 2.89 31.08
N GLN A 170 -35.21 2.70 30.43
CA GLN A 170 -35.27 2.59 28.96
C GLN A 170 -34.83 3.88 28.27
N GLU A 171 -35.24 5.04 28.78
CA GLU A 171 -34.83 6.33 28.24
C GLU A 171 -33.31 6.53 28.36
N LYS A 172 -32.73 6.19 29.51
CA LYS A 172 -31.27 6.23 29.71
C LYS A 172 -30.53 5.28 28.76
N GLU A 173 -31.03 4.06 28.57
CA GLU A 173 -30.42 3.10 27.63
C GLU A 173 -30.48 3.61 26.18
N LEU A 174 -31.60 4.21 25.79
CA LEU A 174 -31.76 4.83 24.48
C LEU A 174 -30.83 6.02 24.30
N GLU A 175 -30.76 6.93 25.26
CA GLU A 175 -29.83 8.06 25.27
C GLU A 175 -28.39 7.58 25.13
N GLU A 176 -27.96 6.61 25.95
CA GLU A 176 -26.61 6.06 25.87
C GLU A 176 -26.32 5.45 24.49
N CYS A 177 -27.26 4.71 23.92
CA CYS A 177 -27.11 4.11 22.60
C CYS A 177 -26.99 5.19 21.51
N VAL A 178 -27.85 6.21 21.56
CA VAL A 178 -27.82 7.34 20.63
C VAL A 178 -26.52 8.13 20.76
N SER A 179 -26.11 8.49 21.98
CA SER A 179 -24.86 9.20 22.24
C SER A 179 -23.65 8.40 21.76
N LYS A 180 -23.60 7.08 21.99
CA LYS A 180 -22.51 6.21 21.49
C LYS A 180 -22.45 6.21 19.96
N LYS A 181 -23.59 6.16 19.27
CA LYS A 181 -23.64 6.20 17.80
C LYS A 181 -23.24 7.58 17.25
N MET A 182 -23.77 8.65 17.83
CA MET A 182 -23.47 10.03 17.42
C MET A 182 -22.00 10.37 17.64
N LEU A 183 -21.42 9.96 18.78
CA LEU A 183 -20.00 10.16 19.05
C LEU A 183 -19.12 9.41 18.04
N LYS A 184 -19.45 8.15 17.74
CA LYS A 184 -18.74 7.38 16.70
C LYS A 184 -18.82 8.08 15.35
N GLN A 185 -20.01 8.51 14.94
CA GLN A 185 -20.19 9.23 13.68
C GLN A 185 -19.35 10.52 13.66
N SER A 186 -19.40 11.34 14.71
CA SER A 186 -18.59 12.55 14.81
C SER A 186 -17.09 12.26 14.74
N THR A 187 -16.60 11.19 15.38
CA THR A 187 -15.20 10.80 15.27
C THR A 187 -14.81 10.37 13.85
N PHE A 188 -15.67 9.63 13.15
CA PHE A 188 -15.43 9.24 11.76
C PHE A 188 -15.44 10.46 10.83
N GLU A 189 -16.35 11.40 11.02
CA GLU A 189 -16.40 12.65 10.24
C GLU A 189 -15.13 13.48 10.45
N LYS A 190 -14.65 13.62 11.69
CA LYS A 190 -13.37 14.28 12.01
C LYS A 190 -12.18 13.58 11.36
N GLN A 191 -12.12 12.26 11.39
CA GLN A 191 -11.05 11.50 10.74
C GLN A 191 -11.09 11.66 9.22
N MET A 192 -12.28 11.54 8.61
CA MET A 192 -12.46 11.67 7.17
C MET A 192 -12.08 13.07 6.68
N THR A 193 -12.53 14.13 7.38
CA THR A 193 -12.16 15.51 7.05
C THR A 193 -10.65 15.76 7.18
N THR A 194 -10.02 15.23 8.22
CA THR A 194 -8.56 15.31 8.39
C THR A 194 -7.85 14.61 7.23
N LYS A 195 -8.28 13.41 6.86
CA LYS A 195 -7.71 12.66 5.73
C LYS A 195 -7.90 13.37 4.40
N LEU A 196 -9.08 13.97 4.15
CA LEU A 196 -9.32 14.78 2.96
C LEU A 196 -8.40 16.01 2.90
N PHE A 197 -8.16 16.65 4.04
CA PHE A 197 -7.23 17.76 4.12
C PHE A 197 -5.78 17.32 3.83
N GLU A 198 -5.32 16.21 4.42
CA GLU A 198 -4.02 15.61 4.14
C GLU A 198 -3.85 15.30 2.65
N VAL A 199 -4.82 14.63 2.02
CA VAL A 199 -4.79 14.30 0.59
C VAL A 199 -4.75 15.56 -0.27
N ARG A 200 -5.55 16.58 0.07
CA ARG A 200 -5.54 17.86 -0.64
C ARG A 200 -4.17 18.55 -0.52
N GLN A 201 -3.55 18.47 0.65
CA GLN A 201 -2.22 19.04 0.87
C GLN A 201 -1.15 18.28 0.08
N GLN A 202 -1.20 16.94 0.08
CA GLN A 202 -0.32 16.11 -0.74
C GLN A 202 -0.48 16.42 -2.25
N ALA A 203 -1.71 16.58 -2.74
CA ALA A 203 -1.97 16.95 -4.12
C ALA A 203 -1.36 18.33 -4.47
N LYS A 204 -1.45 19.31 -3.58
CA LYS A 204 -0.78 20.61 -3.74
C LYS A 204 0.74 20.46 -3.82
N HIS A 205 1.34 19.65 -2.95
CA HIS A 205 2.78 19.39 -2.99
C HIS A 205 3.22 18.69 -4.28
N ILE A 206 2.45 17.71 -4.77
CA ILE A 206 2.73 17.03 -6.04
C ILE A 206 2.70 18.04 -7.19
N LEU A 207 1.69 18.92 -7.24
CA LEU A 207 1.61 19.96 -8.27
C LEU A 207 2.76 20.96 -8.19
N ALA A 208 3.13 21.39 -6.97
CA ALA A 208 4.27 22.28 -6.77
C ALA A 208 5.60 21.63 -7.20
N ASN A 209 5.82 20.38 -6.82
CA ASN A 209 7.01 19.61 -7.21
C ASN A 209 7.06 19.42 -8.73
N ARG A 210 5.92 19.12 -9.36
CA ARG A 210 5.86 19.00 -10.83
C ARG A 210 6.25 20.31 -11.51
N ARG A 211 5.69 21.44 -11.08
CA ARG A 211 6.08 22.77 -11.61
C ARG A 211 7.57 23.04 -11.43
N PHE A 212 8.11 22.77 -10.25
CA PHE A 212 9.54 22.93 -9.98
C PHE A 212 10.41 22.04 -10.90
N MET A 213 10.00 20.79 -11.12
CA MET A 213 10.69 19.88 -12.03
C MET A 213 10.61 20.35 -13.48
N ASP A 214 9.45 20.83 -13.91
CA ASP A 214 9.25 21.40 -15.25
C ASP A 214 10.14 22.64 -15.45
N ASP A 215 10.19 23.55 -14.47
CA ASP A 215 11.06 24.73 -14.48
C ASP A 215 12.54 24.35 -14.52
N CYS A 216 12.96 23.34 -13.75
CA CYS A 216 14.33 22.82 -13.79
C CYS A 216 14.67 22.18 -15.14
N ALA A 217 13.73 21.46 -15.74
CA ALA A 217 13.92 20.85 -17.05
C ALA A 217 14.02 21.91 -18.16
N LEU A 218 13.23 22.99 -18.08
CA LEU A 218 13.33 24.12 -18.99
C LEU A 218 14.69 24.81 -18.86
N LYS A 219 15.12 25.14 -17.64
CA LYS A 219 16.45 25.74 -17.40
C LYS A 219 17.58 24.88 -17.94
N LYS A 220 17.55 23.57 -17.70
CA LYS A 220 18.56 22.65 -18.26
C LYS A 220 18.60 22.68 -19.77
N ARG A 221 17.44 22.71 -20.45
CA ARG A 221 17.40 22.83 -21.91
C ARG A 221 17.94 24.17 -22.41
N GLU A 222 17.64 25.26 -21.69
CA GLU A 222 18.19 26.58 -22.01
C GLU A 222 19.71 26.61 -21.84
N ASP A 223 20.23 26.05 -20.75
CA ASP A 223 21.67 25.93 -20.49
C ASP A 223 22.37 25.07 -21.55
N GLU A 224 21.81 23.90 -21.88
CA GLU A 224 22.31 23.01 -22.95
C GLU A 224 22.30 23.71 -24.32
N PHE A 225 21.24 24.47 -24.62
CA PHE A 225 21.15 25.25 -25.84
C PHE A 225 22.23 26.34 -25.90
N LEU A 226 22.41 27.09 -24.81
CA LEU A 226 23.44 28.13 -24.71
C LEU A 226 24.84 27.53 -24.86
N GLU A 227 25.13 26.41 -24.19
CA GLU A 227 26.41 25.71 -24.30
C GLU A 227 26.68 25.29 -25.75
N HIS A 228 25.69 24.72 -26.43
CA HIS A 228 25.83 24.33 -27.84
C HIS A 228 26.09 25.53 -28.76
N VAL A 229 25.43 26.67 -28.52
CA VAL A 229 25.69 27.91 -29.26
C VAL A 229 27.11 28.42 -29.02
N PHE A 230 27.56 28.47 -27.75
CA PHE A 230 28.92 28.89 -27.42
C PHE A 230 29.99 27.98 -28.02
N LEU A 231 29.79 26.66 -27.98
CA LEU A 231 30.71 25.69 -28.58
C LEU A 231 30.77 25.85 -30.10
N ARG A 232 29.62 26.07 -30.76
CA ARG A 232 29.57 26.36 -32.21
C ARG A 232 30.34 27.63 -32.53
N ASP A 233 30.08 28.73 -31.83
CA ASP A 233 30.74 30.01 -32.07
C ASP A 233 32.25 29.94 -31.85
N LYS A 234 32.68 29.25 -30.78
CA LYS A 234 34.10 28.96 -30.53
C LYS A 234 34.72 28.12 -31.64
N GLY A 235 34.01 27.09 -32.12
CA GLY A 235 34.43 26.28 -33.25
C GLY A 235 34.62 27.11 -34.54
N VAL A 236 33.66 27.97 -34.86
CA VAL A 236 33.75 28.90 -36.00
C VAL A 236 34.90 29.91 -35.82
N GLY A 237 35.08 30.44 -34.62
CA GLY A 237 36.20 31.33 -34.28
C GLY A 237 37.56 30.67 -34.50
N ASN A 238 37.72 29.43 -34.01
CA ASN A 238 38.93 28.63 -34.21
C ASN A 238 39.18 28.33 -35.69
N GLN A 239 38.15 27.97 -36.46
CA GLN A 239 38.27 27.73 -37.90
C GLN A 239 38.73 28.99 -38.65
N LYS A 240 38.16 30.16 -38.31
CA LYS A 240 38.61 31.45 -38.87
C LYS A 240 40.06 31.74 -38.50
N GLY A 241 40.46 31.53 -37.25
CA GLY A 241 41.85 31.68 -36.81
C GLY A 241 42.82 30.81 -37.61
N ASN A 242 42.50 29.52 -37.74
CA ASN A 242 43.30 28.56 -38.51
C ASN A 242 43.44 28.97 -39.98
N TYR A 243 42.36 29.45 -40.61
CA TYR A 243 42.42 29.95 -41.99
C TYR A 243 43.43 31.10 -42.15
N TYR A 244 43.45 32.07 -41.23
CA TYR A 244 44.39 33.19 -41.31
C TYR A 244 45.85 32.76 -41.06
N VAL A 245 46.08 31.82 -40.13
CA VAL A 245 47.40 31.24 -39.89
C VAL A 245 47.90 30.53 -41.15
N GLU A 246 47.07 29.68 -41.77
CA GLU A 246 47.45 28.92 -42.96
C GLU A 246 47.66 29.84 -44.17
N ARG A 247 46.81 30.86 -44.33
CA ARG A 247 47.04 31.94 -45.33
C ARG A 247 48.38 32.64 -45.10
N GLY A 248 48.76 32.88 -43.84
CA GLY A 248 50.06 33.46 -43.48
C GLY A 248 51.22 32.57 -43.92
N ARG A 249 51.16 31.27 -43.62
CA ARG A 249 52.15 30.27 -44.06
C ARG A 249 52.27 30.20 -45.58
N MET A 250 51.16 30.20 -46.30
CA MET A 250 51.14 30.15 -47.76
C MET A 250 51.77 31.41 -48.38
N LEU A 251 51.48 32.59 -47.84
CA LEU A 251 52.10 33.84 -48.29
C LEU A 251 53.61 33.87 -48.02
N GLU A 252 54.05 33.36 -46.87
CA GLU A 252 55.48 33.24 -46.55
C GLU A 252 56.19 32.28 -47.51
N LEU A 253 55.60 31.13 -47.78
CA LEU A 253 56.11 30.17 -48.76
C LEU A 253 56.24 30.80 -50.15
N HIS A 254 55.21 31.52 -50.63
CA HIS A 254 55.27 32.24 -51.90
C HIS A 254 56.40 33.28 -51.93
N ARG A 255 56.64 34.01 -50.83
CA ARG A 255 57.75 34.96 -50.75
C ARG A 255 59.11 34.26 -50.83
N ARG A 256 59.28 33.13 -50.13
CA ARG A 256 60.52 32.33 -50.17
C ARG A 256 60.79 31.78 -51.57
N LEU A 257 59.79 31.17 -52.20
CA LEU A 257 59.89 30.65 -53.57
C LEU A 257 60.18 31.76 -54.58
N TYR A 258 59.53 32.91 -54.45
CA TYR A 258 59.80 34.05 -55.31
C TYR A 258 61.23 34.57 -55.14
N ALA A 259 61.71 34.70 -53.90
CA ALA A 259 63.08 35.13 -53.61
C ALA A 259 64.10 34.13 -54.19
N GLN A 260 63.88 32.82 -54.01
CA GLN A 260 64.73 31.78 -54.58
C GLN A 260 64.72 31.83 -56.11
N ARG A 261 63.55 32.00 -56.74
CA ARG A 261 63.43 32.17 -58.20
C ARG A 261 64.22 33.37 -58.69
N MET A 262 64.17 34.49 -57.98
CA MET A 262 64.95 35.69 -58.33
C MET A 262 66.45 35.45 -58.17
N CYS A 263 66.89 34.77 -57.10
CA CYS A 263 68.30 34.41 -56.91
C CYS A 263 68.81 33.51 -58.03
N LEU A 264 68.05 32.47 -58.39
CA LEU A 264 68.39 31.58 -59.51
C LEU A 264 68.42 32.34 -60.85
N TYR A 265 67.50 33.28 -61.04
CA TYR A 265 67.47 34.10 -62.24
C TYR A 265 68.70 35.00 -62.37
N VAL A 266 69.12 35.64 -61.27
CA VAL A 266 70.35 36.46 -61.23
C VAL A 266 71.57 35.58 -61.42
N SER A 267 71.70 34.48 -60.69
CA SER A 267 72.82 33.54 -60.82
C SER A 267 72.95 33.02 -62.25
N ARG A 268 71.84 32.61 -62.88
CA ARG A 268 71.86 32.14 -64.27
C ARG A 268 72.33 33.23 -65.24
N ARG A 269 71.93 34.48 -65.03
CA ARG A 269 72.41 35.61 -65.85
C ARG A 269 73.89 35.87 -65.64
N ASP A 270 74.35 35.85 -64.39
CA ASP A 270 75.76 36.03 -64.08
C ASP A 270 76.61 34.90 -64.68
N ASP A 271 76.15 33.65 -64.60
CA ASP A 271 76.81 32.50 -65.20
C ASP A 271 76.85 32.60 -66.73
N MET A 272 75.77 33.06 -67.37
CA MET A 272 75.77 33.33 -68.82
C MET A 272 76.77 34.43 -69.19
N CYS A 273 76.79 35.54 -68.45
CA CYS A 273 77.74 36.63 -68.67
C CYS A 273 79.19 36.18 -68.47
N LYS A 274 79.48 35.39 -67.43
CA LYS A 274 80.81 34.81 -67.20
C LYS A 274 81.25 33.94 -68.36
N ARG A 275 80.38 33.03 -68.84
CA ARG A 275 80.68 32.18 -70.01
C ARG A 275 80.98 33.01 -71.26
N ILE A 276 80.22 34.07 -71.52
CA ILE A 276 80.48 34.98 -72.64
C ILE A 276 81.85 35.66 -72.50
N VAL A 277 82.22 36.11 -71.30
CA VAL A 277 83.54 36.72 -71.05
C VAL A 277 84.67 35.69 -71.20
N GLU A 278 84.50 34.47 -70.70
CA GLU A 278 85.44 33.36 -70.89
C GLU A 278 85.63 33.05 -72.37
N ASP A 279 84.55 33.01 -73.16
CA ASP A 279 84.61 32.81 -74.60
C ASP A 279 85.38 33.94 -75.29
N PHE A 280 85.15 35.21 -74.92
CA PHE A 280 85.93 36.35 -75.44
C PHE A 280 87.42 36.26 -75.08
N VAL A 281 87.76 35.89 -73.84
CA VAL A 281 89.14 35.70 -73.41
C VAL A 281 89.79 34.55 -74.20
N SER A 282 89.07 33.44 -74.40
CA SER A 282 89.56 32.31 -75.19
C SER A 282 89.85 32.70 -76.64
N LEU A 283 88.96 33.48 -77.27
CA LEU A 283 89.15 34.00 -78.62
C LEU A 283 90.36 34.94 -78.69
N ALA A 284 90.56 35.80 -77.68
CA ALA A 284 91.72 36.68 -77.59
C ALA A 284 93.03 35.89 -77.43
N VAL A 285 93.05 34.86 -76.58
CA VAL A 285 94.20 33.97 -76.39
C VAL A 285 94.53 33.20 -77.67
N ILE A 286 93.52 32.65 -78.35
CA ILE A 286 93.70 31.93 -79.63
C ILE A 286 94.25 32.87 -80.71
N SER A 287 93.71 34.10 -80.79
CA SER A 287 94.20 35.12 -81.73
C SER A 287 95.65 35.52 -81.44
N ALA A 288 96.01 35.71 -80.16
CA ALA A 288 97.37 36.01 -79.75
C ALA A 288 98.34 34.85 -80.05
N GLY A 289 97.95 33.61 -79.73
CA GLY A 289 98.74 32.41 -80.03
C GLY A 289 98.91 32.17 -81.53
N TYR A 290 97.90 32.50 -82.34
CA TYR A 290 98.02 32.47 -83.81
C TYR A 290 99.05 33.49 -84.30
N LYS A 291 98.99 34.73 -83.80
CA LYS A 291 99.93 35.80 -84.15
C LYS A 291 101.36 35.46 -83.75
N GLU A 292 101.56 34.86 -82.58
CA GLU A 292 102.87 34.39 -82.13
C GLU A 292 103.43 33.28 -83.04
N LYS A 293 102.59 32.30 -83.39
CA LYS A 293 103.00 31.13 -84.19
C LYS A 293 103.29 31.46 -85.66
N TYR A 294 102.51 32.36 -86.26
CA TYR A 294 102.59 32.66 -87.71
C TYR A 294 103.16 34.05 -88.03
N GLN A 295 103.48 34.86 -87.02
CA GLN A 295 104.01 36.23 -87.14
C GLN A 295 103.16 37.18 -88.01
N ALA A 296 101.90 36.82 -88.24
CA ALA A 296 100.94 37.55 -89.06
C ALA A 296 99.57 37.54 -88.37
N ASP A 297 98.78 38.58 -88.61
CA ASP A 297 97.41 38.62 -88.10
C ASP A 297 96.52 37.58 -88.84
N PRO A 298 95.51 37.00 -88.17
CA PRO A 298 94.65 35.99 -88.77
C PRO A 298 93.86 36.56 -89.96
N ASP A 299 93.85 35.80 -91.05
CA ASP A 299 93.20 36.18 -92.29
C ASP A 299 91.67 36.29 -92.11
N GLU A 300 90.99 37.04 -92.99
CA GLU A 300 89.55 37.34 -92.82
C GLU A 300 88.66 36.09 -92.86
N ALA A 301 89.09 35.02 -93.52
CA ALA A 301 88.41 33.73 -93.53
C ALA A 301 88.44 33.05 -92.14
N ILE A 302 89.60 33.04 -91.49
CA ILE A 302 89.81 32.41 -90.17
C ILE A 302 89.06 33.18 -89.09
N ARG A 303 89.07 34.52 -89.14
CA ARG A 303 88.28 35.36 -88.22
C ARG A 303 86.78 35.11 -88.36
N ARG A 304 86.27 34.91 -89.57
CA ARG A 304 84.86 34.54 -89.80
C ARG A 304 84.53 33.16 -89.24
N GLU A 305 85.45 32.20 -89.35
CA GLU A 305 85.27 30.87 -88.78
C GLU A 305 85.22 30.89 -87.25
N TRP A 306 86.15 31.58 -86.59
CA TRP A 306 86.12 31.76 -85.14
C TRP A 306 84.89 32.55 -84.67
N GLY A 307 84.48 33.57 -85.42
CA GLY A 307 83.23 34.29 -85.18
C GLY A 307 82.00 33.38 -85.27
N ASN A 308 81.98 32.46 -86.25
CA ASN A 308 80.90 31.48 -86.38
C ASN A 308 80.88 30.46 -85.22
N LEU A 309 82.04 30.06 -84.70
CA LEU A 309 82.14 29.16 -83.53
C LEU A 309 81.62 29.84 -82.26
N PHE A 310 81.95 31.12 -82.05
CA PHE A 310 81.44 31.94 -80.96
C PHE A 310 79.91 32.11 -81.03
N ILE A 311 79.36 32.44 -82.21
CA ILE A 311 77.90 32.60 -82.40
C ILE A 311 77.15 31.29 -82.15
N LYS A 312 77.76 30.14 -82.47
CA LYS A 312 77.19 28.81 -82.22
C LYS A 312 77.39 28.33 -80.77
N ALA A 313 77.96 29.16 -79.89
CA ALA A 313 78.27 28.84 -78.50
C ALA A 313 79.05 27.52 -78.32
N LYS A 314 79.96 27.23 -79.26
CA LYS A 314 80.87 26.08 -79.17
C LYS A 314 82.20 26.55 -78.58
N SER A 315 82.72 25.84 -77.59
CA SER A 315 84.01 26.17 -76.98
C SER A 315 85.13 26.17 -78.02
N LEU A 316 85.78 27.32 -78.19
CA LEU A 316 86.90 27.50 -79.13
C LEU A 316 88.14 26.67 -78.73
N VAL A 317 88.32 26.43 -77.42
CA VAL A 317 89.38 25.57 -76.89
C VAL A 317 89.08 24.10 -77.16
N ALA A 318 87.83 23.69 -76.97
CA ALA A 318 87.41 22.32 -77.27
C ALA A 318 87.54 22.01 -78.77
N TYR A 319 87.17 22.92 -79.67
CA TYR A 319 87.25 22.70 -81.13
C TYR A 319 88.69 22.56 -81.65
N LEU A 320 89.67 23.21 -80.99
CA LEU A 320 91.10 23.03 -81.30
C LEU A 320 91.70 21.79 -80.62
N ALA A 321 91.12 21.32 -79.51
CA ALA A 321 91.46 20.05 -78.86
C ALA A 321 90.81 18.82 -79.57
N ASP A 322 89.70 19.04 -80.28
CA ASP A 322 88.89 18.04 -81.02
C ASP A 322 89.60 17.47 -82.27
N VAL A 323 90.81 17.96 -82.58
CA VAL A 323 91.67 17.38 -83.62
C VAL A 323 92.62 16.30 -83.06
N THR A 324 92.70 16.12 -81.73
CA THR A 324 93.66 15.18 -81.12
C THR A 324 93.09 14.00 -80.35
N GLU A 325 91.83 13.95 -79.94
CA GLU A 325 91.30 12.78 -79.22
C GLU A 325 89.85 12.45 -79.61
N LEU A 326 89.69 11.61 -80.64
CA LEU A 326 88.49 10.81 -80.83
C LEU A 326 88.41 9.78 -79.71
N VAL A 327 87.69 10.10 -78.64
CA VAL A 327 87.20 9.10 -77.66
C VAL A 327 85.69 9.23 -77.60
N VAL A 328 85.04 8.26 -78.23
CA VAL A 328 83.59 8.01 -78.13
C VAL A 328 83.28 7.65 -76.67
N PRO A 329 82.43 8.39 -75.94
CA PRO A 329 81.89 7.90 -74.68
C PRO A 329 80.72 6.95 -75.00
N GLU A 330 80.79 5.76 -74.44
CA GLU A 330 79.79 4.69 -74.49
C GLU A 330 78.38 5.17 -74.07
N PRO A 331 77.30 4.54 -74.57
CA PRO A 331 75.95 4.84 -74.14
C PRO A 331 75.80 4.56 -72.64
N VAL A 332 75.25 5.54 -71.91
CA VAL A 332 74.90 5.45 -70.49
C VAL A 332 74.02 4.22 -70.26
N SER A 333 74.39 3.38 -69.30
CA SER A 333 73.72 2.11 -68.99
C SER A 333 72.28 2.33 -68.53
N SER A 334 71.36 1.52 -69.08
CA SER A 334 69.93 1.42 -68.75
C SER A 334 69.61 1.40 -67.24
N ASP A 335 70.55 0.96 -66.42
CA ASP A 335 70.39 0.78 -64.97
C ASP A 335 70.17 2.10 -64.20
N LEU A 336 70.66 3.24 -64.73
CA LEU A 336 70.51 4.55 -64.08
C LEU A 336 69.10 5.15 -64.26
N GLU A 337 68.44 4.86 -65.38
CA GLU A 337 67.04 5.26 -65.60
C GLU A 337 66.09 4.47 -64.70
N GLU A 338 66.35 3.17 -64.49
CA GLU A 338 65.57 2.34 -63.57
C GLU A 338 65.67 2.84 -62.12
N ILE A 339 66.87 3.21 -61.66
CA ILE A 339 67.07 3.76 -60.31
C ILE A 339 66.28 5.08 -60.14
N TYR A 340 66.25 5.93 -61.16
CA TYR A 340 65.53 7.19 -61.11
C TYR A 340 64.01 7.00 -61.04
N CYS A 341 63.47 6.00 -61.75
CA CYS A 341 62.06 5.63 -61.67
C CYS A 341 61.69 5.07 -60.29
N PHE A 342 62.51 4.21 -59.69
CA PHE A 342 62.24 3.69 -58.34
C PHE A 342 62.29 4.76 -57.24
N GLU A 343 63.13 5.78 -57.39
CA GLU A 343 63.19 6.90 -56.43
C GLU A 343 61.95 7.81 -56.52
N MET A 344 61.37 7.96 -57.73
CA MET A 344 60.12 8.69 -57.97
C MET A 344 58.92 7.98 -57.32
N ASP A 345 58.79 6.67 -57.51
CA ASP A 345 57.71 5.86 -56.92
C ASP A 345 57.76 5.88 -55.38
N ARG A 346 58.97 5.89 -54.81
CA ARG A 346 59.17 6.00 -53.36
C ARG A 346 58.71 7.34 -52.80
N GLN A 347 58.89 8.44 -53.55
CA GLN A 347 58.49 9.77 -53.11
C GLN A 347 56.97 9.95 -53.13
N GLU A 348 56.28 9.45 -54.16
CA GLU A 348 54.80 9.46 -54.20
C GLU A 348 54.18 8.68 -53.03
N ALA A 349 54.75 7.52 -52.68
CA ALA A 349 54.27 6.72 -51.56
C ALA A 349 54.44 7.39 -50.18
N LEU A 350 55.36 8.36 -50.06
CA LEU A 350 55.57 9.13 -48.83
C LEU A 350 54.63 10.34 -48.74
N ASP A 351 54.18 10.89 -49.86
CA ASP A 351 53.27 12.04 -49.91
C ASP A 351 51.79 11.64 -49.74
N GLU A 352 51.44 10.36 -49.92
CA GLU A 352 50.06 9.83 -49.69
C GLU A 352 49.73 9.44 -48.24
N ARG A 353 50.62 9.71 -47.26
CA ARG A 353 50.37 9.52 -45.81
C ARG A 353 50.35 10.85 -45.07
#